data_AF-A0A453CYA8-F1
#
_entry.id   AF-A0A453CYA8-F1
#
_cell.length_a   1.000
_cell.length_b   1.000
_cell.length_c   1.000
_cell.angle_alpha   90.00
_cell.angle_beta   90.00
_cell.angle_gamma   90.00
#
_symmetry.space_group_name_H-M   'P 1'
#
loop_
_entity.id
_entity.type
_entity.pdbx_description
1 polymer ?
#
loop_
_entity_poly.entity_id
_entity_poly.type
_entity_poly.pdbx_seq_one_letter_code
_entity_poly.pdbx_strand_id
1 'polypeptide(L)'
;MRPPNQPPAAAAIERIYKPTSCEPRLEDQRRERSELLKKIADSYDHVRNRLAMATAFKEETFVGAGLSVGLLDPATNIIYNTLTASDLCADETRGVPQHRDMAERSLAGLVAFLTSFFRYLADWEAVRYLLRADADLVYAMRLVAHDRCLSSFQINSDTGRSVVRTALTCAALASKHMDPHHLVRAWLSPVRPLEEAVHAIQNEMNNFTCVFNPLHHARKRPRMQMQPLDFAWKRALELPELPPTVVPYRPYNSMKFVLLQRIHAFYLKALALLPTSELRSSYHHSMLEAGHCYGPFNPVANIIINTIWYNTVSPPTKKIELDMISTNSLLRIEARSFYGFVSFLCTSGKKLYEAMRFLLISDCALGDMNFSNPLAGFGDRNKICNAFRAAGVAAWHPDPVAQAEFISSCSYPFSSPTINAPLDSADVERITRKMFQGLPTPGNSLRHQSVPMPKICRRVQCKIDQWMHEYTTVSKKVKAVLASYALA
;
A
#
# COMPACT_ATOMS: atom_id res chain seq x y z
N MET A 1 10.40 58.52 19.99
CA MET A 1 9.43 57.40 19.92
C MET A 1 10.06 56.28 19.09
N ARG A 2 10.44 55.16 19.73
CA ARG A 2 10.83 53.93 19.01
C ARG A 2 9.55 53.21 18.59
N PRO A 3 9.45 52.63 17.39
CA PRO A 3 8.30 51.80 17.04
C PRO A 3 8.29 50.53 17.91
N PRO A 4 7.12 49.96 18.22
CA PRO A 4 7.00 48.80 19.06
C PRO A 4 7.61 47.58 18.36
N ASN A 5 8.39 46.80 19.12
CA ASN A 5 8.95 45.51 18.70
C ASN A 5 7.84 44.62 18.14
N GLN A 6 7.87 44.37 16.82
CA GLN A 6 7.17 43.23 16.25
C GLN A 6 7.78 41.95 16.87
N PRO A 7 6.96 41.01 17.36
CA PRO A 7 7.47 39.72 17.79
C PRO A 7 8.14 39.02 16.59
N PRO A 8 9.25 38.29 16.78
CA PRO A 8 9.87 37.54 15.69
C PRO A 8 8.84 36.59 15.09
N ALA A 9 8.70 36.61 13.76
CA ALA A 9 7.88 35.66 13.03
C ALA A 9 8.23 34.25 13.50
N ALA A 10 7.22 33.48 13.94
CA ALA A 10 7.43 32.11 14.42
C ALA A 10 8.28 31.34 13.40
N ALA A 11 9.49 30.96 13.79
CA ALA A 11 10.39 30.21 12.95
C ALA A 11 9.62 28.99 12.42
N ALA A 12 9.49 28.88 11.10
CA ALA A 12 8.84 27.73 10.48
C ALA A 12 9.55 26.48 11.00
N ILE A 13 8.88 25.71 11.86
CA ILE A 13 9.45 24.50 12.45
C ILE A 13 9.71 23.55 11.29
N GLU A 14 10.98 23.38 10.91
CA GLU A 14 11.39 22.40 9.90
C GLU A 14 11.03 21.00 10.41
N ARG A 15 9.88 20.49 9.96
CA ARG A 15 9.43 19.13 10.27
C ARG A 15 10.15 18.15 9.35
N ILE A 16 11.43 17.91 9.64
CA ILE A 16 12.26 16.92 8.95
C ILE A 16 11.90 15.54 9.48
N TYR A 17 11.28 14.71 8.64
CA TYR A 17 10.88 13.37 9.04
C TYR A 17 12.04 12.39 8.91
N LYS A 18 12.28 11.60 9.97
CA LYS A 18 13.35 10.59 10.03
C LYS A 18 12.74 9.19 10.20
N PRO A 19 13.51 8.11 9.93
CA PRO A 19 13.06 6.76 10.18
C PRO A 19 12.65 6.55 11.65
N THR A 20 11.34 6.50 11.93
CA THR A 20 10.79 6.08 13.22
C THR A 20 10.08 4.75 13.04
N SER A 21 10.23 3.81 13.99
CA SER A 21 9.32 2.68 14.08
C SER A 21 7.98 3.25 14.52
N CYS A 22 7.06 3.33 13.58
CA CYS A 22 5.65 3.42 13.88
C CYS A 22 5.17 1.98 13.87
N GLU A 23 5.29 1.27 14.99
CA GLU A 23 4.46 0.08 15.28
C GLU A 23 3.58 0.37 16.51
N PRO A 24 2.32 -0.07 16.54
CA PRO A 24 1.48 0.11 17.72
C PRO A 24 2.02 -0.77 18.84
N ARG A 25 1.80 -0.36 20.09
CA ARG A 25 2.23 -1.17 21.24
C ARG A 25 1.58 -2.54 21.15
N LEU A 26 2.30 -3.57 21.57
CA LEU A 26 1.80 -4.95 21.54
C LEU A 26 0.47 -5.10 22.31
N GLU A 27 0.28 -4.30 23.38
CA GLU A 27 -0.96 -4.22 24.14
C GLU A 27 -2.14 -3.72 23.30
N ASP A 28 -1.93 -2.70 22.47
CA ASP A 28 -2.97 -2.18 21.57
C ASP A 28 -3.35 -3.23 20.52
N GLN A 29 -2.35 -3.92 19.96
CA GLN A 29 -2.58 -4.99 18.98
C GLN A 29 -3.37 -6.16 19.59
N ARG A 30 -3.04 -6.56 20.82
CA ARG A 30 -3.75 -7.61 21.55
C ARG A 30 -5.19 -7.18 21.87
N ARG A 31 -5.39 -5.94 22.33
CA ARG A 31 -6.73 -5.40 22.61
C ARG A 31 -7.61 -5.40 21.36
N GLU A 32 -7.13 -4.85 20.25
CA GLU A 32 -7.87 -4.81 18.97
C GLU A 32 -8.20 -6.22 18.47
N ARG A 33 -7.26 -7.16 18.61
CA ARG A 33 -7.49 -8.57 18.26
C ARG A 33 -8.59 -9.19 19.12
N SER A 34 -8.56 -8.99 20.43
CA SER A 34 -9.57 -9.52 21.35
C SER A 34 -10.95 -8.93 21.10
N GLU A 35 -11.04 -7.61 20.83
CA GLU A 35 -12.29 -6.95 20.49
C GLU A 35 -12.90 -7.48 19.19
N LEU A 36 -12.07 -7.68 18.15
CA LEU A 36 -12.52 -8.27 16.89
C LEU A 36 -12.96 -9.72 17.09
N LEU A 37 -12.22 -10.51 17.86
CA LEU A 37 -12.57 -11.89 18.15
C LEU A 37 -13.93 -11.98 18.85
N LYS A 38 -14.21 -11.07 19.79
CA LYS A 38 -15.51 -10.98 20.46
C LYS A 38 -16.64 -10.70 19.45
N LYS A 39 -16.48 -9.72 18.56
CA LYS A 39 -17.49 -9.43 17.51
C LYS A 39 -17.78 -10.63 16.59
N ILE A 40 -16.74 -11.37 16.24
CA ILE A 40 -16.90 -12.60 15.45
C ILE A 40 -17.67 -13.66 16.26
N ALA A 41 -17.35 -13.84 17.55
CA ALA A 41 -18.06 -14.75 18.44
C ALA A 41 -19.55 -14.36 18.62
N ASP A 42 -19.83 -13.07 18.82
CA ASP A 42 -21.21 -12.56 18.94
C ASP A 42 -22.02 -12.85 17.65
N SER A 43 -21.38 -12.80 16.48
CA SER A 43 -22.00 -13.18 15.19
C SER A 43 -22.37 -14.67 15.15
N TYR A 44 -21.53 -15.53 15.72
CA TYR A 44 -21.82 -16.97 15.84
C TYR A 44 -23.02 -17.24 16.75
N ASP A 45 -23.06 -16.59 17.91
CA ASP A 45 -24.17 -16.75 18.86
C ASP A 45 -25.50 -16.30 18.24
N HIS A 46 -25.48 -15.19 17.49
CA HIS A 46 -26.66 -14.71 16.77
C HIS A 46 -27.13 -15.69 15.66
N VAL A 47 -26.20 -16.21 14.87
CA VAL A 47 -26.51 -17.08 13.72
C VAL A 47 -26.94 -18.47 14.15
N ARG A 48 -26.35 -19.02 15.23
CA ARG A 48 -26.64 -20.38 15.69
C ARG A 48 -28.12 -20.61 15.95
N ASN A 49 -28.78 -19.66 16.62
CA ASN A 49 -30.21 -19.73 16.89
C ASN A 49 -31.05 -19.79 15.61
N ARG A 50 -30.62 -19.08 14.55
CA ARG A 50 -31.29 -19.08 13.24
C ARG A 50 -31.05 -20.39 12.47
N LEU A 51 -29.84 -20.93 12.53
CA LEU A 51 -29.49 -22.20 11.87
C LEU A 51 -30.13 -23.41 12.55
N ALA A 52 -30.31 -23.39 13.87
CA ALA A 52 -31.00 -24.46 14.60
C ALA A 52 -32.46 -24.66 14.14
N MET A 53 -33.08 -23.64 13.55
CA MET A 53 -34.42 -23.71 12.96
C MET A 53 -34.42 -24.28 11.53
N ALA A 54 -33.25 -24.50 10.92
CA ALA A 54 -33.11 -24.96 9.56
C ALA A 54 -33.05 -26.49 9.46
N THR A 55 -33.81 -27.08 8.54
CA THR A 55 -33.95 -28.54 8.41
C THR A 55 -32.65 -29.24 7.97
N ALA A 56 -31.76 -28.53 7.28
CA ALA A 56 -30.49 -29.06 6.76
C ALA A 56 -29.28 -28.82 7.69
N PHE A 57 -29.52 -28.37 8.92
CA PHE A 57 -28.46 -28.06 9.87
C PHE A 57 -27.83 -29.33 10.46
N LYS A 58 -26.52 -29.45 10.29
CA LYS A 58 -25.68 -30.46 10.96
C LYS A 58 -24.62 -29.74 11.76
N GLU A 59 -24.51 -30.05 13.05
CA GLU A 59 -23.56 -29.40 13.96
C GLU A 59 -22.10 -29.62 13.49
N GLU A 60 -21.77 -30.81 12.99
CA GLU A 60 -20.43 -31.11 12.45
C GLU A 60 -20.07 -30.25 11.25
N THR A 61 -21.00 -30.08 10.30
CA THR A 61 -20.83 -29.20 9.14
C THR A 61 -20.70 -27.74 9.57
N PHE A 62 -21.50 -27.31 10.54
CA PHE A 62 -21.40 -25.96 11.10
C PHE A 62 -20.03 -25.70 11.69
N VAL A 63 -19.53 -26.60 12.55
CA VAL A 63 -18.22 -26.45 13.19
C VAL A 63 -17.06 -26.60 12.19
N GLY A 64 -17.20 -27.45 11.17
CA GLY A 64 -16.18 -27.71 10.16
C GLY A 64 -16.09 -26.67 9.04
N ALA A 65 -17.22 -26.15 8.58
CA ALA A 65 -17.35 -25.30 7.39
C ALA A 65 -18.02 -23.94 7.62
N GLY A 66 -18.81 -23.75 8.68
CA GLY A 66 -19.54 -22.52 9.00
C GLY A 66 -18.64 -21.36 9.45
N LEU A 67 -17.58 -21.06 8.70
CA LEU A 67 -16.63 -20.00 9.02
C LEU A 67 -17.16 -18.64 8.55
N SER A 68 -16.84 -17.53 9.21
CA SER A 68 -17.28 -16.19 8.79
C SER A 68 -16.45 -15.61 7.63
N VAL A 69 -15.65 -16.46 6.97
CA VAL A 69 -14.83 -16.12 5.80
C VAL A 69 -15.70 -16.13 4.55
N GLY A 70 -15.78 -15.00 3.86
CA GLY A 70 -16.60 -14.88 2.66
C GLY A 70 -16.67 -13.46 2.13
N LEU A 71 -17.49 -13.25 1.10
CA LEU A 71 -17.64 -11.97 0.42
C LEU A 71 -18.85 -11.16 0.91
N LEU A 72 -19.51 -11.57 2.00
CA LEU A 72 -20.66 -10.88 2.59
C LEU A 72 -20.37 -10.49 4.04
N ASP A 73 -21.39 -9.97 4.73
CA ASP A 73 -21.34 -9.71 6.17
C ASP A 73 -21.08 -11.01 6.96
N PRO A 74 -20.48 -10.92 8.17
CA PRO A 74 -20.05 -12.10 8.92
C PRO A 74 -21.16 -13.13 9.16
N ALA A 75 -22.37 -12.67 9.49
CA ALA A 75 -23.50 -13.54 9.78
C ALA A 75 -23.95 -14.31 8.53
N THR A 76 -24.08 -13.61 7.40
CA THR A 76 -24.46 -14.23 6.14
C THR A 76 -23.39 -15.19 5.62
N ASN A 77 -22.10 -14.90 5.82
CA ASN A 77 -21.01 -15.82 5.48
C ASN A 77 -21.13 -17.14 6.25
N ILE A 78 -21.38 -17.08 7.57
CA ILE A 78 -21.53 -18.26 8.42
C ILE A 78 -22.67 -19.15 7.91
N ILE A 79 -23.85 -18.55 7.66
CA ILE A 79 -25.03 -19.28 7.17
C ILE A 79 -24.73 -19.89 5.79
N TYR A 80 -24.23 -19.08 4.86
CA TYR A 80 -23.94 -19.49 3.50
C TYR A 80 -22.98 -20.68 3.48
N ASN A 81 -21.83 -20.57 4.15
CA ASN A 81 -20.82 -21.61 4.17
C ASN A 81 -21.32 -22.90 4.82
N THR A 82 -22.17 -22.79 5.86
CA THR A 82 -22.79 -23.97 6.51
C THR A 82 -23.72 -24.69 5.54
N LEU A 83 -24.61 -23.95 4.86
CA LEU A 83 -25.62 -24.53 3.98
C LEU A 83 -25.04 -25.08 2.67
N THR A 84 -23.98 -24.46 2.13
CA THR A 84 -23.31 -25.00 0.93
C THR A 84 -22.55 -26.28 1.22
N ALA A 85 -22.13 -26.48 2.47
CA ALA A 85 -21.36 -27.64 2.90
C ALA A 85 -22.22 -28.80 3.46
N SER A 86 -23.56 -28.70 3.46
CA SER A 86 -24.47 -29.70 4.06
C SER A 86 -24.31 -31.13 3.51
N ASP A 87 -23.82 -31.26 2.28
CA ASP A 87 -23.57 -32.53 1.59
C ASP A 87 -22.15 -33.10 1.84
N LEU A 88 -21.26 -32.34 2.49
CA LEU A 88 -19.92 -32.82 2.82
C LEU A 88 -19.99 -33.82 3.97
N CYS A 89 -19.33 -34.97 3.80
CA CYS A 89 -19.03 -35.88 4.91
C CYS A 89 -17.72 -35.43 5.57
N ALA A 90 -17.70 -35.38 6.91
CA ALA A 90 -16.46 -35.18 7.64
C ALA A 90 -15.55 -36.40 7.44
N ASP A 91 -14.29 -36.17 7.07
CA ASP A 91 -13.28 -37.21 7.04
C ASP A 91 -12.86 -37.52 8.48
N GLU A 92 -13.14 -38.73 8.97
CA GLU A 92 -12.94 -39.17 10.37
C GLU A 92 -11.47 -39.04 10.84
N THR A 93 -10.54 -38.82 9.92
CA THR A 93 -9.09 -38.77 10.16
C THR A 93 -8.54 -37.42 10.63
N ARG A 94 -9.32 -36.33 10.58
CA ARG A 94 -8.91 -35.01 11.08
C ARG A 94 -9.60 -34.74 12.42
N GLY A 95 -8.81 -34.61 13.49
CA GLY A 95 -9.32 -34.34 14.84
C GLY A 95 -10.43 -33.28 14.83
N VAL A 96 -11.56 -33.60 15.49
CA VAL A 96 -12.80 -32.83 15.41
C VAL A 96 -12.53 -31.38 15.86
N PRO A 97 -12.72 -30.39 14.96
CA PRO A 97 -12.59 -28.98 15.33
C PRO A 97 -13.56 -28.65 16.45
N GLN A 98 -13.17 -27.80 17.40
CA GLN A 98 -14.01 -27.52 18.56
C GLN A 98 -14.85 -26.26 18.32
N HIS A 99 -16.11 -26.27 18.75
CA HIS A 99 -16.98 -25.09 18.64
C HIS A 99 -16.34 -23.79 19.20
N ARG A 100 -15.51 -23.92 20.24
CA ARG A 100 -14.82 -22.77 20.86
C ARG A 100 -13.76 -22.12 19.97
N ASP A 101 -13.29 -22.80 18.92
CA ASP A 101 -12.21 -22.33 18.05
C ASP A 101 -12.71 -21.64 16.77
N MET A 102 -14.01 -21.65 16.49
CA MET A 102 -14.58 -21.14 15.23
C MET A 102 -14.28 -19.66 14.99
N ALA A 103 -14.41 -18.83 16.04
CA ALA A 103 -14.11 -17.41 15.95
C ALA A 103 -12.62 -17.16 15.68
N GLU A 104 -11.72 -17.94 16.29
CA GLU A 104 -10.27 -17.83 16.07
C GLU A 104 -9.87 -18.27 14.66
N ARG A 105 -10.46 -19.36 14.17
CA ARG A 105 -10.27 -19.87 12.81
C ARG A 105 -10.78 -18.87 11.78
N SER A 106 -11.96 -18.31 11.99
CA SER A 106 -12.52 -17.27 11.13
C SER A 106 -11.66 -16.01 11.12
N LEU A 107 -11.20 -15.56 12.29
CA LEU A 107 -10.24 -14.45 12.38
C LEU A 107 -8.94 -14.74 11.62
N ALA A 108 -8.37 -15.94 11.76
CA ALA A 108 -7.18 -16.36 11.04
C ALA A 108 -7.41 -16.34 9.52
N GLY A 109 -8.56 -16.83 9.06
CA GLY A 109 -8.96 -16.80 7.66
C GLY A 109 -9.11 -15.38 7.10
N LEU A 110 -9.81 -14.49 7.82
CA LEU A 110 -10.01 -13.10 7.41
C LEU A 110 -8.68 -12.32 7.34
N VAL A 111 -7.81 -12.49 8.34
CA VAL A 111 -6.47 -11.86 8.34
C VAL A 111 -5.64 -12.40 7.18
N ALA A 112 -5.62 -13.74 6.97
CA ALA A 112 -4.89 -14.35 5.86
C ALA A 112 -5.41 -13.91 4.49
N PHE A 113 -6.73 -13.71 4.34
CA PHE A 113 -7.30 -13.12 3.13
C PHE A 113 -6.72 -11.73 2.88
N LEU A 114 -6.83 -10.82 3.87
CA LEU A 114 -6.41 -9.43 3.68
C LEU A 114 -4.91 -9.31 3.42
N THR A 115 -4.07 -10.07 4.12
CA THR A 115 -2.60 -10.01 3.95
C THR A 115 -2.12 -10.75 2.69
N SER A 116 -2.88 -11.71 2.16
CA SER A 116 -2.57 -12.33 0.86
C SER A 116 -3.06 -11.48 -0.32
N PHE A 117 -4.20 -10.79 -0.17
CA PHE A 117 -4.73 -9.85 -1.16
C PHE A 117 -3.90 -8.56 -1.19
N PHE A 118 -3.71 -7.92 -0.04
CA PHE A 118 -2.86 -6.75 0.15
C PHE A 118 -1.53 -7.17 0.79
N ARG A 119 -0.60 -7.66 -0.04
CA ARG A 119 0.69 -8.23 0.42
C ARG A 119 1.59 -7.30 1.24
N TYR A 120 1.30 -6.01 1.22
CA TYR A 120 2.02 -4.99 1.99
C TYR A 120 1.45 -4.76 3.39
N LEU A 121 0.31 -5.41 3.72
CA LEU A 121 -0.41 -5.22 4.97
C LEU A 121 0.15 -6.17 6.04
N ALA A 122 0.45 -5.64 7.23
CA ALA A 122 0.79 -6.48 8.37
C ALA A 122 -0.46 -7.09 9.03
N ASP A 123 -0.30 -8.21 9.72
CA ASP A 123 -1.42 -8.91 10.39
C ASP A 123 -2.19 -7.98 11.35
N TRP A 124 -1.48 -7.13 12.10
CA TRP A 124 -2.13 -6.17 13.02
C TRP A 124 -2.89 -5.07 12.29
N GLU A 125 -2.43 -4.64 11.10
CA GLU A 125 -3.17 -3.68 10.27
C GLU A 125 -4.44 -4.34 9.72
N ALA A 126 -4.36 -5.60 9.28
CA ALA A 126 -5.50 -6.38 8.84
C ALA A 126 -6.57 -6.52 9.94
N VAL A 127 -6.16 -6.90 11.16
CA VAL A 127 -7.04 -6.96 12.34
C VAL A 127 -7.73 -5.61 12.56
N ARG A 128 -7.00 -4.50 12.49
CA ARG A 128 -7.57 -3.17 12.70
C ARG A 128 -8.59 -2.79 11.63
N TYR A 129 -8.33 -3.08 10.36
CA TYR A 129 -9.28 -2.81 9.29
C TYR A 129 -10.54 -3.67 9.44
N LEU A 130 -10.39 -4.94 9.81
CA LEU A 130 -11.53 -5.83 10.11
C LEU A 130 -12.33 -5.34 11.33
N LEU A 131 -11.66 -4.90 12.40
CA LEU A 131 -12.33 -4.35 13.59
C LEU A 131 -13.18 -3.12 13.24
N ARG A 132 -12.63 -2.22 12.42
CA ARG A 132 -13.36 -1.05 11.92
C ARG A 132 -14.53 -1.46 11.04
N ALA A 133 -14.36 -2.49 10.24
CA ALA A 133 -15.39 -3.00 9.34
C ALA A 133 -16.37 -3.99 10.00
N ASP A 134 -16.35 -4.12 11.33
CA ASP A 134 -17.21 -5.08 12.05
C ASP A 134 -17.08 -6.52 11.53
N ALA A 135 -15.84 -6.93 11.23
CA ALA A 135 -15.47 -8.19 10.60
C ALA A 135 -15.99 -8.41 9.16
N ASP A 136 -16.67 -7.44 8.54
CA ASP A 136 -17.01 -7.48 7.11
C ASP A 136 -15.73 -7.35 6.26
N LEU A 137 -15.41 -8.43 5.55
CA LEU A 137 -14.17 -8.53 4.76
C LEU A 137 -14.12 -7.52 3.62
N VAL A 138 -15.21 -7.39 2.87
CA VAL A 138 -15.24 -6.58 1.64
C VAL A 138 -15.30 -5.09 1.99
N TYR A 139 -16.01 -4.76 3.07
CA TYR A 139 -15.96 -3.41 3.63
C TYR A 139 -14.56 -3.07 4.17
N ALA A 140 -13.87 -4.00 4.84
CA ALA A 140 -12.47 -3.82 5.24
C ALA A 140 -11.55 -3.59 4.02
N MET A 141 -11.74 -4.35 2.93
CA MET A 141 -11.01 -4.14 1.68
C MET A 141 -11.26 -2.74 1.10
N ARG A 142 -12.51 -2.26 1.13
CA ARG A 142 -12.85 -0.89 0.70
C ARG A 142 -12.13 0.16 1.54
N LEU A 143 -12.06 -0.02 2.86
CA LEU A 143 -11.32 0.90 3.75
C LEU A 143 -9.82 0.93 3.41
N VAL A 144 -9.20 -0.23 3.16
CA VAL A 144 -7.80 -0.31 2.72
C VAL A 144 -7.63 0.38 1.37
N ALA A 145 -8.48 0.09 0.39
CA ALA A 145 -8.43 0.68 -0.94
C ALA A 145 -8.53 2.21 -0.90
N HIS A 146 -9.49 2.73 -0.13
CA HIS A 146 -9.67 4.15 0.10
C HIS A 146 -8.44 4.81 0.75
N ASP A 147 -7.90 4.23 1.83
CA ASP A 147 -6.74 4.82 2.52
C ASP A 147 -5.46 4.77 1.66
N ARG A 148 -5.34 3.80 0.75
CA ARG A 148 -4.19 3.67 -0.16
C ARG A 148 -4.38 4.37 -1.50
N CYS A 149 -5.52 5.04 -1.70
CA CYS A 149 -5.89 5.71 -2.95
C CYS A 149 -5.69 4.78 -4.16
N LEU A 150 -6.07 3.52 -3.96
CA LEU A 150 -6.08 2.54 -5.01
C LEU A 150 -7.34 2.86 -5.81
N SER A 151 -7.18 3.30 -7.06
CA SER A 151 -8.31 3.38 -7.99
C SER A 151 -9.02 2.04 -7.90
N SER A 152 -10.36 2.05 -7.82
CA SER A 152 -11.19 0.84 -7.70
C SER A 152 -10.56 -0.21 -8.60
N PHE A 153 -9.88 -1.18 -7.98
CA PHE A 153 -9.00 -2.06 -8.70
C PHE A 153 -9.78 -2.63 -9.88
N GLN A 154 -9.11 -2.96 -10.98
CA GLN A 154 -9.72 -3.83 -11.98
C GLN A 154 -9.88 -5.23 -11.36
N ILE A 155 -10.73 -5.34 -10.34
CA ILE A 155 -11.22 -6.55 -9.69
C ILE A 155 -11.73 -7.52 -10.77
N ASN A 156 -12.19 -6.94 -11.89
CA ASN A 156 -12.79 -7.62 -13.03
C ASN A 156 -11.79 -7.99 -14.12
N SER A 157 -10.51 -7.65 -13.96
CA SER A 157 -9.47 -8.23 -14.81
C SER A 157 -9.28 -9.72 -14.48
N ASP A 158 -8.84 -10.52 -15.45
CA ASP A 158 -8.48 -11.92 -15.20
C ASP A 158 -7.41 -12.05 -14.10
N THR A 159 -6.52 -11.07 -14.00
CA THR A 159 -5.53 -10.93 -12.93
C THR A 159 -6.21 -10.76 -11.56
N GLY A 160 -7.25 -9.93 -11.46
CA GLY A 160 -8.04 -9.75 -10.25
C GLY A 160 -8.69 -11.05 -9.76
N ARG A 161 -9.27 -11.82 -10.68
CA ARG A 161 -9.88 -13.13 -10.37
C ARG A 161 -8.86 -14.12 -9.79
N SER A 162 -7.65 -14.14 -10.34
CA SER A 162 -6.56 -14.99 -9.83
C SER A 162 -6.13 -14.61 -8.41
N VAL A 163 -6.01 -13.30 -8.14
CA VAL A 163 -5.66 -12.78 -6.81
C VAL A 163 -6.72 -13.12 -5.78
N VAL A 164 -8.00 -12.95 -6.10
CA VAL A 164 -9.12 -13.28 -5.19
C VAL A 164 -9.16 -14.77 -4.90
N ARG A 165 -9.01 -15.63 -5.92
CA ARG A 165 -8.94 -17.09 -5.73
C ARG A 165 -7.79 -17.46 -4.79
N THR A 166 -6.61 -16.87 -5.00
CA THR A 166 -5.44 -17.11 -4.14
C THR A 166 -5.74 -16.69 -2.71
N ALA A 167 -6.32 -15.50 -2.51
CA ALA A 167 -6.64 -14.99 -1.20
C ALA A 167 -7.69 -15.82 -0.45
N LEU A 168 -8.76 -16.25 -1.13
CA LEU A 168 -9.75 -17.18 -0.59
C LEU A 168 -9.11 -18.52 -0.21
N THR A 169 -8.17 -19.01 -1.01
CA THR A 169 -7.50 -20.28 -0.71
C THR A 169 -6.60 -20.15 0.52
N CYS A 170 -5.83 -19.07 0.65
CA CYS A 170 -5.07 -18.76 1.85
C CYS A 170 -5.98 -18.64 3.09
N ALA A 171 -7.13 -17.99 2.94
CA ALA A 171 -8.12 -17.84 4.00
C ALA A 171 -8.66 -19.20 4.47
N ALA A 172 -9.07 -20.05 3.53
CA ALA A 172 -9.63 -21.37 3.79
C ALA A 172 -8.64 -22.30 4.51
N LEU A 173 -7.36 -22.24 4.11
CA LEU A 173 -6.29 -23.01 4.73
C LEU A 173 -5.96 -22.49 6.14
N ALA A 174 -5.80 -21.17 6.30
CA ALA A 174 -5.51 -20.54 7.58
C ALA A 174 -6.64 -20.75 8.61
N SER A 175 -7.89 -20.80 8.12
CA SER A 175 -9.06 -21.06 8.94
C SER A 175 -9.29 -22.56 9.22
N LYS A 176 -8.43 -23.44 8.69
CA LYS A 176 -8.57 -24.90 8.81
C LYS A 176 -9.97 -25.36 8.39
N HIS A 177 -10.46 -24.87 7.26
CA HIS A 177 -11.76 -25.29 6.72
C HIS A 177 -11.72 -26.80 6.40
N MET A 178 -12.82 -27.52 6.64
CA MET A 178 -12.86 -28.98 6.43
C MET A 178 -12.54 -29.39 4.98
N ASP A 179 -13.04 -28.62 4.01
CA ASP A 179 -12.67 -28.71 2.58
C ASP A 179 -12.35 -27.30 2.01
N PRO A 180 -11.07 -26.89 1.98
CA PRO A 180 -10.69 -25.56 1.47
C PRO A 180 -11.10 -25.32 0.01
N HIS A 181 -11.10 -26.36 -0.83
CA HIS A 181 -11.45 -26.22 -2.24
C HIS A 181 -12.96 -26.01 -2.43
N HIS A 182 -13.78 -26.64 -1.60
CA HIS A 182 -15.21 -26.40 -1.56
C HIS A 182 -15.52 -24.93 -1.26
N LEU A 183 -14.91 -24.36 -0.21
CA LEU A 183 -15.13 -22.96 0.17
C LEU A 183 -14.82 -22.01 -1.00
N VAL A 184 -13.64 -22.17 -1.62
CA VAL A 184 -13.21 -21.35 -2.75
C VAL A 184 -14.15 -21.52 -3.95
N ARG A 185 -14.60 -22.74 -4.23
CA ARG A 185 -15.53 -23.03 -5.33
C ARG A 185 -16.90 -22.41 -5.08
N ALA A 186 -17.41 -22.46 -3.86
CA ALA A 186 -18.70 -21.89 -3.49
C ALA A 186 -18.71 -20.37 -3.75
N TRP A 187 -17.71 -19.65 -3.24
CA TRP A 187 -17.60 -18.19 -3.40
C TRP A 187 -17.27 -17.70 -4.81
N LEU A 188 -16.64 -18.53 -5.65
CA LEU A 188 -16.28 -18.19 -7.02
C LEU A 188 -17.24 -18.78 -8.07
N SER A 189 -18.30 -19.47 -7.66
CA SER A 189 -19.23 -20.11 -8.60
C SER A 189 -20.09 -19.06 -9.31
N PRO A 190 -20.07 -18.99 -10.66
CA PRO A 190 -20.93 -18.07 -11.42
C PRO A 190 -22.37 -18.61 -11.57
N VAL A 191 -22.63 -19.85 -11.12
CA VAL A 191 -23.87 -20.58 -11.38
C VAL A 191 -25.03 -20.08 -10.50
N ARG A 192 -24.75 -19.31 -9.44
CA ARG A 192 -25.73 -18.94 -8.42
C ARG A 192 -25.55 -17.49 -8.03
N PRO A 193 -26.53 -16.60 -8.30
CA PRO A 193 -26.41 -15.20 -7.90
C PRO A 193 -26.27 -15.13 -6.38
N LEU A 194 -25.18 -14.53 -5.92
CA LEU A 194 -24.96 -14.27 -4.49
C LEU A 194 -26.12 -13.43 -3.91
N GLU A 195 -26.74 -12.61 -4.75
CA GLU A 195 -27.98 -11.86 -4.47
C GLU A 195 -29.16 -12.76 -4.10
N GLU A 196 -29.45 -13.78 -4.90
CA GLU A 196 -30.53 -14.74 -4.61
C GLU A 196 -30.25 -15.51 -3.32
N ALA A 197 -28.97 -15.86 -3.09
CA ALA A 197 -28.55 -16.55 -1.88
C ALA A 197 -28.75 -15.66 -0.63
N VAL A 198 -28.39 -14.38 -0.71
CA VAL A 198 -28.63 -13.40 0.36
C VAL A 198 -30.12 -13.27 0.63
N HIS A 199 -30.95 -13.11 -0.41
CA HIS A 199 -32.40 -12.99 -0.27
C HIS A 199 -33.02 -14.23 0.40
N ALA A 200 -32.60 -15.44 -0.02
CA ALA A 200 -33.06 -16.69 0.57
C ALA A 200 -32.63 -16.84 2.04
N ILE A 201 -31.39 -16.44 2.38
CA ILE A 201 -30.91 -16.44 3.78
C ILE A 201 -31.70 -15.45 4.65
N GLN A 202 -32.12 -14.32 4.10
CA GLN A 202 -32.85 -13.30 4.84
C GLN A 202 -34.33 -13.67 5.05
N ASN A 203 -34.99 -14.24 4.05
CA ASN A 203 -36.44 -14.40 4.03
C ASN A 203 -36.93 -15.84 4.24
N GLU A 204 -36.25 -16.86 3.67
CA GLU A 204 -36.72 -18.26 3.67
C GLU A 204 -35.55 -19.28 3.71
N MET A 205 -34.83 -19.37 4.84
CA MET A 205 -33.63 -20.24 4.98
C MET A 205 -33.89 -21.72 4.62
N ASN A 206 -35.09 -22.24 4.91
CA ASN A 206 -35.45 -23.64 4.60
C ASN A 206 -35.59 -23.91 3.09
N ASN A 207 -35.87 -22.88 2.30
CA ASN A 207 -35.91 -23.01 0.84
C ASN A 207 -34.51 -22.89 0.23
N PHE A 208 -33.48 -22.46 0.98
CA PHE A 208 -32.12 -22.34 0.47
C PHE A 208 -31.56 -23.69 -0.01
N THR A 209 -31.71 -24.77 0.75
CA THR A 209 -31.21 -26.09 0.33
C THR A 209 -31.99 -26.68 -0.86
N CYS A 210 -33.29 -26.39 -0.97
CA CYS A 210 -34.12 -26.82 -2.11
C CYS A 210 -33.85 -26.00 -3.39
N VAL A 211 -33.66 -24.69 -3.28
CA VAL A 211 -33.43 -23.73 -4.40
C VAL A 211 -31.98 -23.70 -4.85
N PHE A 212 -31.03 -24.10 -3.98
CA PHE A 212 -29.60 -24.11 -4.29
C PHE A 212 -29.03 -25.55 -4.33
N ASN A 213 -29.85 -26.59 -4.47
CA ASN A 213 -29.33 -27.94 -4.70
C ASN A 213 -28.60 -28.01 -6.07
N PRO A 214 -27.30 -28.40 -6.12
CA PRO A 214 -26.54 -28.52 -7.37
C PRO A 214 -27.20 -29.40 -8.43
N LEU A 215 -27.99 -30.40 -8.01
CA LEU A 215 -28.60 -31.39 -8.90
C LEU A 215 -29.81 -30.86 -9.70
N HIS A 216 -30.47 -29.79 -9.25
CA HIS A 216 -31.72 -29.30 -9.87
C HIS A 216 -31.60 -28.04 -10.74
N HIS A 217 -30.52 -27.25 -10.60
CA HIS A 217 -30.46 -25.90 -11.17
C HIS A 217 -29.54 -25.71 -12.38
N ALA A 218 -28.77 -26.72 -12.78
CA ALA A 218 -27.80 -26.61 -13.89
C ALA A 218 -28.42 -26.44 -15.29
N ARG A 219 -29.76 -26.53 -15.45
CA ARG A 219 -30.40 -26.63 -16.78
C ARG A 219 -31.24 -25.43 -17.25
N LYS A 220 -31.52 -24.40 -16.44
CA LYS A 220 -32.61 -23.44 -16.79
C LYS A 220 -32.36 -21.93 -16.66
N ARG A 221 -31.18 -21.43 -16.26
CA ARG A 221 -30.95 -19.97 -16.19
C ARG A 221 -29.76 -19.50 -17.03
N PRO A 222 -29.86 -18.32 -17.67
CA PRO A 222 -28.74 -17.72 -18.38
C PRO A 222 -27.57 -17.49 -17.40
N ARG A 223 -26.34 -17.75 -17.85
CA ARG A 223 -25.13 -17.37 -17.12
C ARG A 223 -25.23 -15.89 -16.75
N MET A 224 -25.20 -15.57 -15.46
CA MET A 224 -25.23 -14.18 -15.00
C MET A 224 -23.93 -13.47 -15.41
N GLN A 225 -24.04 -12.20 -15.82
CA GLN A 225 -22.93 -11.39 -16.32
C GLN A 225 -22.05 -10.78 -15.20
N MET A 226 -22.52 -10.74 -13.94
CA MET A 226 -21.85 -10.06 -12.83
C MET A 226 -21.15 -11.04 -11.88
N GLN A 227 -19.90 -10.78 -11.51
CA GLN A 227 -19.10 -11.70 -10.67
C GLN A 227 -19.48 -11.58 -9.18
N PRO A 228 -19.26 -12.63 -8.35
CA PRO A 228 -19.58 -12.58 -6.91
C PRO A 228 -18.92 -11.41 -6.15
N LEU A 229 -17.68 -11.08 -6.49
CA LEU A 229 -16.98 -9.96 -5.88
C LEU A 229 -17.51 -8.60 -6.36
N ASP A 230 -18.01 -8.47 -7.60
CA ASP A 230 -18.66 -7.25 -8.07
C ASP A 230 -19.90 -6.93 -7.23
N PHE A 231 -20.73 -7.96 -7.01
CA PHE A 231 -21.92 -7.84 -6.18
C PHE A 231 -21.56 -7.41 -4.75
N ALA A 232 -20.61 -8.12 -4.14
CA ALA A 232 -20.15 -7.81 -2.80
C ALA A 232 -19.55 -6.40 -2.68
N TRP A 233 -18.76 -5.99 -3.67
CA TRP A 233 -18.13 -4.67 -3.70
C TRP A 233 -19.16 -3.56 -3.86
N LYS A 234 -20.18 -3.76 -4.72
CA LYS A 234 -21.30 -2.84 -4.89
C LYS A 234 -22.10 -2.68 -3.59
N ARG A 235 -22.44 -3.79 -2.93
CA ARG A 235 -23.09 -3.78 -1.61
C ARG A 235 -22.24 -3.03 -0.58
N ALA A 236 -20.93 -3.25 -0.59
CA ALA A 236 -20.01 -2.55 0.31
C ALA A 236 -19.91 -1.05 0.02
N LEU A 237 -20.21 -0.58 -1.20
CA LEU A 237 -20.32 0.86 -1.54
C LEU A 237 -21.57 1.51 -0.94
N GLU A 238 -22.66 0.75 -0.82
CA GLU A 238 -23.94 1.20 -0.25
C GLU A 238 -23.89 1.33 1.29
N LEU A 239 -22.89 0.69 1.94
CA LEU A 239 -22.67 0.83 3.38
C LEU A 239 -22.21 2.27 3.74
N PRO A 240 -22.68 2.82 4.87
CA PRO A 240 -22.28 4.15 5.35
C PRO A 240 -20.75 4.28 5.41
N GLU A 241 -20.23 5.44 5.04
CA GLU A 241 -18.83 5.73 5.30
C GLU A 241 -18.64 5.91 6.81
N LEU A 242 -17.79 5.08 7.41
CA LEU A 242 -17.38 5.31 8.79
C LEU A 242 -16.81 6.72 8.90
N PRO A 243 -17.20 7.51 9.91
CA PRO A 243 -16.65 8.84 10.10
C PRO A 243 -15.12 8.75 10.15
N PRO A 244 -14.39 9.79 9.69
CA PRO A 244 -12.95 9.90 9.85
C PRO A 244 -12.63 10.07 11.34
N THR A 245 -12.80 9.00 12.10
CA THR A 245 -12.44 8.92 13.50
C THR A 245 -10.94 9.17 13.56
N VAL A 246 -10.56 10.05 14.48
CA VAL A 246 -9.18 10.36 14.80
C VAL A 246 -8.59 9.10 15.45
N VAL A 247 -8.26 8.11 14.63
CA VAL A 247 -7.51 6.94 15.10
C VAL A 247 -6.15 7.49 15.53
N PRO A 248 -5.76 7.35 16.80
CA PRO A 248 -4.51 7.90 17.32
C PRO A 248 -3.28 7.31 16.60
N TYR A 249 -3.49 6.24 15.84
CA TYR A 249 -2.45 5.49 15.18
C TYR A 249 -2.89 5.09 13.75
N ARG A 250 -2.36 5.79 12.75
CA ARG A 250 -2.65 5.51 11.33
C ARG A 250 -1.63 4.49 10.79
N PRO A 251 -2.03 3.56 9.90
CA PRO A 251 -1.17 2.51 9.35
C PRO A 251 -0.12 3.06 8.38
N TYR A 252 0.92 3.70 8.92
CA TYR A 252 1.95 4.38 8.14
C TYR A 252 2.83 3.42 7.33
N ASN A 253 3.05 2.19 7.81
CA ASN A 253 4.04 1.27 7.22
C ASN A 253 3.57 0.69 5.89
N SER A 254 2.34 0.21 5.82
CA SER A 254 1.75 -0.28 4.56
C SER A 254 1.61 0.82 3.50
N MET A 255 1.24 2.05 3.88
CA MET A 255 1.23 3.20 2.97
C MET A 255 2.62 3.52 2.43
N LYS A 256 3.62 3.56 3.32
CA LYS A 256 5.02 3.75 2.95
C LYS A 256 5.50 2.68 1.97
N PHE A 257 5.11 1.42 2.18
CA PHE A 257 5.49 0.34 1.28
C PHE A 257 4.91 0.52 -0.13
N VAL A 258 3.63 0.87 -0.26
CA VAL A 258 3.00 1.18 -1.56
C VAL A 258 3.73 2.33 -2.25
N LEU A 259 4.05 3.40 -1.52
CA LEU A 259 4.80 4.54 -2.07
C LEU A 259 6.20 4.13 -2.54
N LEU A 260 6.91 3.30 -1.77
CA LEU A 260 8.24 2.83 -2.16
C LEU A 260 8.20 1.93 -3.39
N GLN A 261 7.17 1.10 -3.57
CA GLN A 261 6.98 0.35 -4.80
C GLN A 261 6.78 1.26 -6.03
N ARG A 262 6.03 2.36 -5.88
CA ARG A 262 5.88 3.35 -6.95
C ARG A 262 7.20 4.06 -7.25
N ILE A 263 7.92 4.47 -6.20
CA ILE A 263 9.23 5.11 -6.32
C ILE A 263 10.22 4.18 -7.02
N HIS A 264 10.27 2.90 -6.66
CA HIS A 264 11.06 1.87 -7.34
C HIS A 264 10.79 1.84 -8.85
N ALA A 265 9.51 1.81 -9.24
CA ALA A 265 9.13 1.83 -10.64
C ALA A 265 9.59 3.11 -11.37
N PHE A 266 9.61 4.28 -10.70
CA PHE A 266 10.18 5.50 -11.27
C PHE A 266 11.68 5.40 -11.50
N TYR A 267 12.43 4.81 -10.57
CA TYR A 267 13.87 4.59 -10.75
C TYR A 267 14.17 3.60 -11.88
N LEU A 268 13.40 2.51 -12.02
CA LEU A 268 13.55 1.59 -13.15
C LEU A 268 13.27 2.29 -14.49
N LYS A 269 12.22 3.13 -14.56
CA LYS A 269 11.93 3.93 -15.75
C LYS A 269 13.05 4.93 -16.04
N ALA A 270 13.56 5.64 -15.03
CA ALA A 270 14.67 6.58 -15.21
C ALA A 270 15.94 5.89 -15.70
N LEU A 271 16.26 4.71 -15.17
CA LEU A 271 17.39 3.89 -15.62
C LEU A 271 17.26 3.47 -17.09
N ALA A 272 16.04 3.16 -17.55
CA ALA A 272 15.79 2.84 -18.96
C ALA A 272 15.87 4.06 -19.89
N LEU A 273 15.77 5.28 -19.35
CA LEU A 273 15.78 6.53 -20.11
C LEU A 273 17.15 7.23 -20.11
N LEU A 274 18.03 6.93 -19.16
CA LEU A 274 19.37 7.53 -19.10
C LEU A 274 20.29 6.95 -20.20
N PRO A 275 21.20 7.77 -20.76
CA PRO A 275 22.16 7.29 -21.75
C PRO A 275 23.04 6.16 -21.18
N THR A 276 23.14 5.03 -21.89
CA THR A 276 23.78 3.82 -21.34
C THR A 276 25.26 3.99 -21.06
N SER A 277 26.00 4.72 -21.91
CA SER A 277 27.45 4.92 -21.75
C SER A 277 27.77 5.78 -20.51
N GLU A 278 27.07 6.90 -20.37
CA GLU A 278 27.19 7.83 -19.25
C GLU A 278 26.68 7.21 -17.96
N LEU A 279 25.61 6.40 -18.01
CA LEU A 279 25.12 5.63 -16.87
C LEU A 279 26.21 4.72 -16.30
N ARG A 280 26.87 3.95 -17.16
CA ARG A 280 27.94 3.03 -16.76
C ARG A 280 29.17 3.74 -16.24
N SER A 281 29.52 4.89 -16.79
CA SER A 281 30.80 5.57 -16.51
C SER A 281 30.74 6.65 -15.42
N SER A 282 29.64 7.39 -15.28
CA SER A 282 29.54 8.48 -14.31
C SER A 282 28.16 8.67 -13.66
N TYR A 283 27.05 8.52 -14.38
CA TYR A 283 25.73 8.80 -13.82
C TYR A 283 25.26 7.79 -12.77
N HIS A 284 25.79 6.56 -12.73
CA HIS A 284 25.51 5.66 -11.61
C HIS A 284 25.90 6.30 -10.26
N HIS A 285 27.01 7.03 -10.19
CA HIS A 285 27.44 7.73 -8.99
C HIS A 285 26.47 8.86 -8.67
N SER A 286 26.25 9.77 -9.62
CA SER A 286 25.40 10.95 -9.41
C SER A 286 23.94 10.59 -9.12
N MET A 287 23.41 9.55 -9.75
CA MET A 287 22.05 9.08 -9.53
C MET A 287 21.89 8.54 -8.10
N LEU A 288 22.85 7.74 -7.62
CA LEU A 288 22.80 7.13 -6.29
C LEU A 288 23.11 8.11 -5.15
N GLU A 289 23.85 9.18 -5.42
CA GLU A 289 24.14 10.26 -4.46
C GLU A 289 23.00 11.28 -4.40
N ALA A 290 22.52 11.75 -5.56
CA ALA A 290 21.74 12.98 -5.68
C ALA A 290 20.53 12.89 -6.62
N GLY A 291 20.35 11.80 -7.37
CA GLY A 291 19.28 11.58 -8.35
C GLY A 291 17.88 11.37 -7.75
N HIS A 292 17.48 12.23 -6.80
CA HIS A 292 16.22 12.09 -6.09
C HIS A 292 15.00 12.38 -6.97
N CYS A 293 13.87 11.71 -6.70
CA CYS A 293 12.66 11.86 -7.50
C CYS A 293 11.69 12.98 -7.07
N TYR A 294 11.99 13.72 -5.99
CA TYR A 294 11.22 14.92 -5.62
C TYR A 294 11.70 16.15 -6.40
N GLY A 295 10.76 17.06 -6.70
CA GLY A 295 11.02 18.26 -7.49
C GLY A 295 9.75 18.76 -8.19
N PRO A 296 9.85 19.81 -9.02
CA PRO A 296 8.72 20.42 -9.71
C PRO A 296 8.17 19.58 -10.86
N PHE A 297 8.94 18.62 -11.38
CA PHE A 297 8.53 17.80 -12.51
C PHE A 297 7.90 16.48 -12.06
N ASN A 298 7.52 15.64 -13.02
CA ASN A 298 7.14 14.27 -12.70
C ASN A 298 8.34 13.51 -12.07
N PRO A 299 8.11 12.46 -11.26
CA PRO A 299 9.18 11.79 -10.52
C PRO A 299 10.33 11.26 -11.38
N VAL A 300 10.04 10.77 -12.59
CA VAL A 300 11.05 10.23 -13.51
C VAL A 300 11.96 11.35 -14.05
N ALA A 301 11.35 12.46 -14.49
CA ALA A 301 12.10 13.63 -14.95
C ALA A 301 12.97 14.23 -13.83
N ASN A 302 12.47 14.30 -12.59
CA ASN A 302 13.27 14.76 -11.44
C ASN A 302 14.51 13.89 -11.22
N ILE A 303 14.39 12.54 -11.30
CA ILE A 303 15.55 11.64 -11.16
C ILE A 303 16.61 11.97 -12.20
N ILE A 304 16.21 12.07 -13.47
CA ILE A 304 17.11 12.31 -14.59
C ILE A 304 17.78 13.68 -14.47
N ILE A 305 17.01 14.73 -14.24
CA ILE A 305 17.51 16.10 -14.16
C ILE A 305 18.46 16.27 -12.97
N ASN A 306 18.10 15.77 -11.79
CA ASN A 306 18.96 15.83 -10.61
C ASN A 306 20.25 15.02 -10.82
N THR A 307 20.18 13.88 -11.53
CA THR A 307 21.35 13.07 -11.87
C THR A 307 22.31 13.83 -12.79
N ILE A 308 21.80 14.41 -13.88
CA ILE A 308 22.63 15.15 -14.83
C ILE A 308 23.21 16.41 -14.15
N TRP A 309 22.38 17.18 -13.44
CA TRP A 309 22.82 18.37 -12.70
C TRP A 309 23.92 18.05 -11.69
N TYR A 310 23.75 17.00 -10.88
CA TYR A 310 24.76 16.67 -9.88
C TYR A 310 26.08 16.23 -10.53
N ASN A 311 26.01 15.50 -11.66
CA ASN A 311 27.21 15.14 -12.42
C ASN A 311 27.93 16.36 -13.02
N THR A 312 27.23 17.43 -13.38
CA THR A 312 27.87 18.64 -13.93
C THR A 312 28.54 19.47 -12.84
N VAL A 313 27.92 19.61 -11.66
CA VAL A 313 28.47 20.43 -10.56
C VAL A 313 29.44 19.66 -9.65
N SER A 314 29.35 18.33 -9.61
CA SER A 314 30.20 17.46 -8.80
C SER A 314 30.53 16.16 -9.56
N PRO A 315 31.36 16.24 -10.61
CA PRO A 315 31.74 15.06 -11.38
C PRO A 315 32.57 14.08 -10.52
N PRO A 316 32.43 12.76 -10.75
CA PRO A 316 33.17 11.76 -9.98
C PRO A 316 34.68 11.89 -10.22
N THR A 317 35.45 11.89 -9.13
CA THR A 317 36.93 11.95 -9.18
C THR A 317 37.57 10.67 -9.71
N LYS A 318 36.87 9.53 -9.60
CA LYS A 318 37.27 8.24 -10.14
C LYS A 318 36.19 7.74 -11.10
N LYS A 319 36.58 7.44 -12.34
CA LYS A 319 35.70 6.80 -13.32
C LYS A 319 35.76 5.29 -13.11
N ILE A 320 34.71 4.76 -12.49
CA ILE A 320 34.51 3.32 -12.34
C ILE A 320 33.43 2.95 -13.35
N GLU A 321 33.72 2.03 -14.26
CA GLU A 321 32.66 1.47 -15.09
C GLU A 321 31.86 0.46 -14.29
N LEU A 322 30.54 0.64 -14.28
CA LEU A 322 29.61 -0.22 -13.55
C LEU A 322 28.62 -0.88 -14.52
N ASP A 323 28.63 -2.22 -14.57
CA ASP A 323 27.68 -2.99 -15.36
C ASP A 323 26.28 -3.07 -14.73
N MET A 324 26.22 -3.06 -13.40
CA MET A 324 24.98 -3.31 -12.66
C MET A 324 24.92 -2.51 -11.37
N ILE A 325 23.77 -1.87 -11.13
CA ILE A 325 23.45 -1.20 -9.87
C ILE A 325 22.84 -2.23 -8.92
N SER A 326 23.43 -2.38 -7.73
CA SER A 326 22.90 -3.31 -6.74
C SER A 326 21.51 -2.91 -6.25
N THR A 327 20.65 -3.89 -5.96
CA THR A 327 19.33 -3.67 -5.39
C THR A 327 19.39 -2.87 -4.08
N ASN A 328 20.42 -3.08 -3.26
CA ASN A 328 20.62 -2.34 -2.01
C ASN A 328 20.93 -0.85 -2.25
N SER A 329 21.69 -0.54 -3.29
CA SER A 329 21.97 0.85 -3.69
C SER A 329 20.70 1.54 -4.17
N LEU A 330 19.89 0.83 -4.97
CA LEU A 330 18.63 1.35 -5.49
C LEU A 330 17.61 1.60 -4.36
N LEU A 331 17.39 0.62 -3.49
CA LEU A 331 16.50 0.76 -2.33
C LEU A 331 16.92 1.90 -1.39
N ARG A 332 18.22 2.18 -1.27
CA ARG A 332 18.72 3.32 -0.50
C ARG A 332 18.27 4.65 -1.11
N ILE A 333 18.47 4.85 -2.41
CA ILE A 333 18.09 6.11 -3.05
C ILE A 333 16.55 6.27 -3.13
N GLU A 334 15.81 5.17 -3.29
CA GLU A 334 14.34 5.15 -3.19
C GLU A 334 13.85 5.62 -1.81
N ALA A 335 14.43 5.07 -0.74
CA ALA A 335 14.11 5.47 0.63
C ALA A 335 14.45 6.94 0.88
N ARG A 336 15.62 7.41 0.41
CA ARG A 336 16.02 8.83 0.48
C ARG A 336 14.99 9.73 -0.18
N SER A 337 14.52 9.38 -1.38
CA SER A 337 13.48 10.15 -2.06
C SER A 337 12.15 10.16 -1.33
N PHE A 338 11.73 9.02 -0.76
CA PHE A 338 10.53 8.97 0.09
C PHE A 338 10.63 9.96 1.27
N TYR A 339 11.76 9.98 1.99
CA TYR A 339 11.97 10.91 3.10
C TYR A 339 11.99 12.37 2.65
N GLY A 340 12.56 12.65 1.46
CA GLY A 340 12.51 13.96 0.82
C GLY A 340 11.08 14.42 0.56
N PHE A 341 10.26 13.60 -0.11
CA PHE A 341 8.85 13.91 -0.39
C PHE A 341 8.03 14.19 0.87
N VAL A 342 8.10 13.29 1.84
CA VAL A 342 7.33 13.42 3.07
C VAL A 342 7.76 14.66 3.84
N SER A 343 9.07 14.94 3.93
CA SER A 343 9.58 16.11 4.65
C SER A 343 9.19 17.41 3.95
N PHE A 344 9.26 17.47 2.62
CA PHE A 344 8.74 18.58 1.82
C PHE A 344 7.29 18.87 2.21
N LEU A 345 6.39 17.89 2.13
CA LEU A 345 4.98 18.08 2.45
C LEU A 345 4.73 18.39 3.93
N CYS A 346 5.51 17.81 4.86
CA CYS A 346 5.37 18.09 6.29
C CYS A 346 5.77 19.53 6.64
N THR A 347 6.69 20.15 5.89
CA THR A 347 7.01 21.57 6.07
C THR A 347 5.84 22.50 5.72
N SER A 348 4.88 22.04 4.92
CA SER A 348 3.62 22.75 4.65
C SER A 348 2.63 22.68 5.82
N GLY A 349 2.99 22.05 6.93
CA GLY A 349 2.12 21.81 8.09
C GLY A 349 1.31 20.51 8.06
N LYS A 350 1.33 19.77 6.93
CA LYS A 350 0.65 18.46 6.81
C LYS A 350 1.19 17.47 7.83
N LYS A 351 0.29 16.62 8.35
CA LYS A 351 0.70 15.46 9.13
C LYS A 351 1.27 14.38 8.20
N LEU A 352 2.11 13.50 8.73
CA LEU A 352 2.75 12.41 7.99
C LEU A 352 1.78 11.59 7.11
N TYR A 353 0.59 11.28 7.63
CA TYR A 353 -0.41 10.51 6.88
C TYR A 353 -1.01 11.33 5.74
N GLU A 354 -1.28 12.62 5.96
CA GLU A 354 -1.81 13.51 4.93
C GLU A 354 -0.79 13.69 3.82
N ALA A 355 0.49 13.80 4.17
CA ALA A 355 1.59 13.83 3.20
C ALA A 355 1.64 12.54 2.37
N MET A 356 1.63 11.36 3.00
CA MET A 356 1.63 10.09 2.26
C MET A 356 0.38 9.89 1.40
N ARG A 357 -0.81 10.26 1.90
CA ARG A 357 -2.04 10.21 1.11
C ARG A 357 -1.97 11.13 -0.10
N PHE A 358 -1.48 12.35 0.09
CA PHE A 358 -1.28 13.28 -1.01
C PHE A 358 -0.39 12.67 -2.09
N LEU A 359 0.76 12.08 -1.72
CA LEU A 359 1.66 11.42 -2.67
C LEU A 359 1.02 10.24 -3.40
N LEU A 360 0.15 9.47 -2.73
CA LEU A 360 -0.58 8.37 -3.35
C LEU A 360 -1.62 8.87 -4.38
N ILE A 361 -2.26 10.00 -4.10
CA ILE A 361 -3.26 10.62 -5.00
C ILE A 361 -2.56 11.25 -6.21
N SER A 362 -1.47 11.98 -5.99
CA SER A 362 -0.77 12.74 -7.03
C SER A 362 0.26 11.93 -7.82
N ASP A 363 0.36 10.63 -7.57
CA ASP A 363 1.42 9.75 -8.09
C ASP A 363 2.84 10.32 -7.88
N CYS A 364 3.08 10.83 -6.67
CA CYS A 364 4.30 11.53 -6.27
C CYS A 364 4.64 12.79 -7.10
N ALA A 365 3.74 13.30 -7.94
CA ALA A 365 3.90 14.60 -8.58
C ALA A 365 3.61 15.72 -7.57
N LEU A 366 4.54 16.66 -7.43
CA LEU A 366 4.37 17.85 -6.57
C LEU A 366 3.95 19.10 -7.35
N GLY A 367 4.21 19.13 -8.66
CA GLY A 367 3.95 20.28 -9.55
C GLY A 367 2.79 20.09 -10.53
N ASP A 368 2.01 19.01 -10.41
CA ASP A 368 0.85 18.80 -11.28
C ASP A 368 -0.33 19.68 -10.84
N MET A 369 -0.84 20.51 -11.76
CA MET A 369 -1.92 21.49 -11.55
C MET A 369 -3.32 20.83 -11.50
N ASN A 370 -3.43 19.54 -11.80
CA ASN A 370 -4.72 18.81 -11.82
C ASN A 370 -5.25 18.44 -10.42
N PHE A 371 -4.42 18.52 -9.38
CA PHE A 371 -4.81 18.27 -7.99
C PHE A 371 -4.51 19.50 -7.13
N SER A 372 -5.24 19.67 -6.01
CA SER A 372 -5.07 20.82 -5.09
C SER A 372 -3.58 21.14 -4.90
N ASN A 373 -3.14 22.25 -5.48
CA ASN A 373 -1.73 22.57 -5.63
C ASN A 373 -1.05 22.55 -4.24
N PRO A 374 -0.16 21.59 -3.94
CA PRO A 374 0.50 21.52 -2.63
C PRO A 374 1.37 22.76 -2.40
N LEU A 375 1.76 23.46 -3.46
CA LEU A 375 2.46 24.74 -3.43
C LEU A 375 1.57 25.90 -2.93
N ALA A 376 0.24 25.78 -2.98
CA ALA A 376 -0.67 26.80 -2.46
C ALA A 376 -0.53 26.99 -0.94
N GLY A 377 -0.06 25.95 -0.21
CA GLY A 377 0.26 26.07 1.22
C GLY A 377 1.58 26.80 1.50
N PHE A 378 2.43 26.96 0.48
CA PHE A 378 3.72 27.63 0.56
C PHE A 378 3.59 29.00 -0.10
N GLY A 379 2.92 29.94 0.57
CA GLY A 379 2.50 31.22 -0.04
C GLY A 379 3.59 32.09 -0.70
N ASP A 380 4.90 31.80 -0.53
CA ASP A 380 6.00 32.50 -1.21
C ASP A 380 7.13 31.53 -1.62
N ARG A 381 7.89 31.91 -2.66
CA ARG A 381 9.04 31.19 -3.25
C ARG A 381 10.09 30.81 -2.21
N ASN A 382 10.35 31.69 -1.24
CA ASN A 382 11.31 31.41 -0.17
C ASN A 382 10.88 30.20 0.68
N LYS A 383 9.57 30.03 0.91
CA LYS A 383 9.04 28.88 1.65
C LYS A 383 9.15 27.59 0.86
N ILE A 384 8.93 27.64 -0.46
CA ILE A 384 9.12 26.50 -1.36
C ILE A 384 10.60 26.07 -1.37
N CYS A 385 11.53 27.02 -1.50
CA CYS A 385 12.96 26.74 -1.44
C CYS A 385 13.37 26.12 -0.10
N ASN A 386 12.90 26.66 1.03
CA ASN A 386 13.15 26.09 2.35
C ASN A 386 12.56 24.69 2.50
N ALA A 387 11.39 24.42 1.91
CA ALA A 387 10.78 23.09 1.89
C ALA A 387 11.63 22.07 1.11
N PHE A 388 12.17 22.47 -0.04
CA PHE A 388 13.11 21.63 -0.80
C PHE A 388 14.44 21.44 -0.09
N ARG A 389 14.92 22.44 0.67
CA ARG A 389 16.09 22.28 1.54
C ARG A 389 15.83 21.23 2.61
N ALA A 390 14.68 21.29 3.29
CA ALA A 390 14.28 20.29 4.28
C ALA A 390 14.14 18.89 3.64
N ALA A 391 13.65 18.82 2.39
CA ALA A 391 13.62 17.58 1.61
C ALA A 391 15.03 17.03 1.34
N GLY A 392 15.96 17.87 0.89
CA GLY A 392 17.36 17.52 0.67
C GLY A 392 18.05 17.01 1.94
N VAL A 393 17.82 17.67 3.08
CA VAL A 393 18.35 17.23 4.38
C VAL A 393 17.77 15.86 4.77
N ALA A 394 16.46 15.66 4.61
CA ALA A 394 15.80 14.39 4.92
C ALA A 394 16.23 13.25 3.98
N ALA A 395 16.51 13.59 2.73
CA ALA A 395 16.98 12.66 1.71
C ALA A 395 18.49 12.39 1.79
N TRP A 396 19.21 13.06 2.70
CA TRP A 396 20.66 13.00 2.81
C TRP A 396 21.38 13.35 1.50
N HIS A 397 20.90 14.40 0.82
CA HIS A 397 21.59 14.96 -0.32
C HIS A 397 22.96 15.54 0.12
N PRO A 398 24.05 15.39 -0.67
CA PRO A 398 25.38 15.91 -0.31
C PRO A 398 25.42 17.43 -0.09
N ASP A 399 24.62 18.17 -0.85
CA ASP A 399 24.45 19.62 -0.71
C ASP A 399 22.96 20.03 -0.79
N PRO A 400 22.21 19.93 0.32
CA PRO A 400 20.77 20.22 0.33
C PRO A 400 20.43 21.67 -0.04
N VAL A 401 21.36 22.60 0.16
CA VAL A 401 21.14 24.03 -0.11
C VAL A 401 21.24 24.29 -1.60
N ALA A 402 22.34 23.86 -2.24
CA ALA A 402 22.51 24.03 -3.68
C ALA A 402 21.40 23.31 -4.47
N GLN A 403 21.00 22.12 -4.00
CA GLN A 403 19.91 21.39 -4.61
C GLN A 403 18.58 22.16 -4.53
N ALA A 404 18.27 22.74 -3.38
CA ALA A 404 17.03 23.50 -3.21
C ALA A 404 16.99 24.77 -4.07
N GLU A 405 18.12 25.46 -4.20
CA GLU A 405 18.26 26.63 -5.08
C GLU A 405 18.08 26.24 -6.55
N PHE A 406 18.72 25.15 -6.99
CA PHE A 406 18.58 24.58 -8.32
C PHE A 406 17.14 24.15 -8.64
N ILE A 407 16.49 23.43 -7.75
CA ILE A 407 15.10 22.99 -7.92
C ILE A 407 14.16 24.20 -8.02
N SER A 408 14.40 25.22 -7.19
CA SER A 408 13.61 26.46 -7.16
C SER A 408 13.82 27.36 -8.39
N SER A 409 14.98 27.25 -9.06
CA SER A 409 15.22 27.93 -10.35
C SER A 409 14.57 27.20 -11.51
N CYS A 410 14.45 25.87 -11.43
CA CYS A 410 13.75 25.06 -12.44
C CYS A 410 12.22 25.20 -12.41
N SER A 411 11.65 25.76 -11.33
CA SER A 411 10.20 25.81 -11.08
C SER A 411 9.44 26.91 -11.85
N TYR A 412 10.13 27.75 -12.63
CA TYR A 412 9.60 28.80 -13.53
C TYR A 412 10.61 28.91 -14.70
N PRO A 413 10.27 29.04 -16.01
CA PRO A 413 9.04 28.89 -16.78
C PRO A 413 9.14 27.67 -17.74
N PHE A 414 9.71 26.55 -17.28
CA PHE A 414 9.94 25.40 -18.14
C PHE A 414 8.72 24.49 -18.17
N SER A 415 8.13 24.29 -19.35
CA SER A 415 7.26 23.15 -19.60
C SER A 415 7.98 21.89 -19.13
N SER A 416 7.29 21.06 -18.33
CA SER A 416 7.84 19.80 -17.83
C SER A 416 8.55 19.06 -18.98
N PRO A 417 9.87 18.82 -18.89
CA PRO A 417 10.59 18.17 -19.98
C PRO A 417 9.96 16.80 -20.18
N THR A 418 9.39 16.60 -21.36
CA THR A 418 8.70 15.36 -21.69
C THR A 418 9.77 14.35 -22.11
N ILE A 419 10.29 13.60 -21.14
CA ILE A 419 11.30 12.55 -21.36
C ILE A 419 10.57 11.22 -21.50
N ASN A 420 10.17 10.90 -22.73
CA ASN A 420 9.41 9.68 -23.05
C ASN A 420 10.20 8.65 -23.87
N ALA A 421 11.44 8.99 -24.25
CA ALA A 421 12.33 8.13 -25.02
C ALA A 421 13.72 8.11 -24.36
N PRO A 422 14.49 7.03 -24.54
CA PRO A 422 15.88 6.98 -24.08
C PRO A 422 16.68 8.17 -24.62
N LEU A 423 17.40 8.82 -23.73
CA LEU A 423 18.20 10.01 -24.04
C LEU A 423 19.52 9.59 -24.69
N ASP A 424 19.93 10.35 -25.70
CA ASP A 424 21.30 10.34 -26.21
C ASP A 424 22.13 11.49 -25.63
N SER A 425 23.42 11.53 -25.97
CA SER A 425 24.32 12.59 -25.49
C SER A 425 23.91 13.99 -25.98
N ALA A 426 23.27 14.12 -27.15
CA ALA A 426 22.81 15.40 -27.68
C ALA A 426 21.58 15.92 -26.93
N ASP A 427 20.68 15.04 -26.52
CA ASP A 427 19.56 15.36 -25.66
C ASP A 427 20.02 15.83 -24.28
N VAL A 428 21.01 15.15 -23.69
CA VAL A 428 21.65 15.57 -22.44
C VAL A 428 22.28 16.95 -22.56
N GLU A 429 23.00 17.21 -23.65
CA GLU A 429 23.59 18.53 -23.90
C GLU A 429 22.51 19.60 -24.05
N ARG A 430 21.40 19.29 -24.72
CA ARG A 430 20.25 20.18 -24.87
C ARG A 430 19.59 20.48 -23.52
N ILE A 431 19.40 19.47 -22.66
CA ILE A 431 18.90 19.64 -21.29
C ILE A 431 19.85 20.53 -20.49
N THR A 432 21.15 20.20 -20.52
CA THR A 432 22.20 20.93 -19.80
C THR A 432 22.24 22.40 -20.21
N ARG A 433 22.22 22.68 -21.52
CA ARG A 433 22.20 24.06 -22.02
C ARG A 433 20.93 24.80 -21.63
N LYS A 434 19.76 24.18 -21.76
CA LYS A 434 18.48 24.86 -21.46
C LYS A 434 18.24 25.08 -19.97
N MET A 435 18.61 24.11 -19.14
CA MET A 435 18.24 24.09 -17.73
C MET A 435 19.35 24.55 -16.79
N PHE A 436 20.63 24.42 -17.17
CA PHE A 436 21.75 24.69 -16.26
C PHE A 436 22.53 25.97 -16.60
N GLN A 437 22.28 26.60 -17.75
CA GLN A 437 22.93 27.86 -18.11
C GLN A 437 22.47 29.03 -17.22
N GLY A 438 23.43 29.80 -16.71
CA GLY A 438 23.18 30.99 -15.89
C GLY A 438 22.74 30.70 -14.44
N LEU A 439 22.69 29.42 -14.03
CA LEU A 439 22.42 29.05 -12.66
C LEU A 439 23.69 29.13 -11.82
N PRO A 440 23.61 29.60 -10.56
CA PRO A 440 24.78 29.72 -9.70
C PRO A 440 25.48 28.36 -9.57
N THR A 441 26.79 28.34 -9.85
CA THR A 441 27.67 27.26 -9.42
C THR A 441 27.58 27.14 -7.89
N PRO A 442 27.57 25.92 -7.32
CA PRO A 442 27.52 25.76 -5.87
C PRO A 442 28.71 26.49 -5.24
N GLY A 443 28.43 27.55 -4.49
CA GLY A 443 29.45 28.37 -3.84
C GLY A 443 29.15 29.85 -3.97
N ASN A 444 28.35 30.38 -3.03
CA ASN A 444 28.65 31.63 -2.32
C ASN A 444 27.55 32.07 -1.33
N SER A 445 26.38 31.42 -1.27
CA SER A 445 25.36 31.79 -0.29
C SER A 445 25.34 30.83 0.90
N LEU A 446 25.74 31.38 2.05
CA LEU A 446 25.65 30.83 3.41
C LEU A 446 26.43 29.54 3.62
N ARG A 447 27.60 29.68 4.28
CA ARG A 447 28.44 28.64 4.91
C ARG A 447 27.93 27.23 4.65
N HIS A 448 28.69 26.44 3.87
CA HIS A 448 28.60 24.99 3.86
C HIS A 448 28.38 24.49 5.29
N GLN A 449 27.12 24.31 5.70
CA GLN A 449 26.78 23.40 6.76
C GLN A 449 26.78 22.05 6.10
N SER A 450 27.97 21.64 5.63
CA SER A 450 28.30 20.24 5.54
C SER A 450 28.27 19.76 6.99
N VAL A 451 27.08 19.43 7.49
CA VAL A 451 27.00 18.34 8.44
C VAL A 451 27.46 17.17 7.59
N PRO A 452 28.72 16.71 7.74
CA PRO A 452 29.17 15.54 7.01
C PRO A 452 28.15 14.46 7.30
N MET A 453 27.77 13.67 6.29
CA MET A 453 26.89 12.51 6.44
C MET A 453 27.24 11.85 7.78
N PRO A 454 26.41 11.97 8.84
CA PRO A 454 26.77 11.38 10.12
C PRO A 454 26.89 9.91 9.80
N LYS A 455 28.11 9.33 9.87
CA LYS A 455 28.40 7.93 9.51
C LYS A 455 27.16 7.15 9.83
N ILE A 456 26.42 6.68 8.81
CA ILE A 456 25.02 6.22 8.93
C ILE A 456 24.95 5.50 10.26
N CYS A 457 24.36 6.15 11.27
CA CYS A 457 24.53 5.65 12.64
C CYS A 457 24.05 4.20 12.58
N ARG A 458 24.74 3.26 13.23
CA ARG A 458 24.35 1.84 13.19
C ARG A 458 22.85 1.65 13.36
N ARG A 459 22.16 2.54 14.10
CA ARG A 459 20.69 2.58 14.23
C ARG A 459 19.90 2.90 12.95
N VAL A 460 20.34 3.81 12.10
CA VAL A 460 19.68 4.15 10.82
C VAL A 460 19.96 3.06 9.79
N GLN A 461 21.20 2.57 9.73
CA GLN A 461 21.55 1.42 8.88
C GLN A 461 20.76 0.19 9.34
N CYS A 462 20.74 -0.11 10.64
CA CYS A 462 19.95 -1.20 11.21
C CYS A 462 18.44 -1.02 11.01
N LYS A 463 17.92 0.20 10.91
CA LYS A 463 16.50 0.44 10.55
C LYS A 463 16.23 0.22 9.07
N ILE A 464 17.16 0.61 8.20
CA ILE A 464 17.11 0.27 6.78
C ILE A 464 17.23 -1.25 6.64
N ASP A 465 18.16 -1.89 7.33
CA ASP A 465 18.37 -3.35 7.32
C ASP A 465 17.19 -4.12 7.94
N GLN A 466 16.57 -3.61 8.99
CA GLN A 466 15.34 -4.17 9.57
C GLN A 466 14.17 -4.04 8.59
N TRP A 467 14.03 -2.88 7.95
CA TRP A 467 13.05 -2.67 6.89
C TRP A 467 13.32 -3.58 5.67
N MET A 468 14.59 -3.78 5.31
CA MET A 468 15.03 -4.75 4.30
C MET A 468 14.68 -6.17 4.73
N HIS A 469 14.85 -6.51 6.02
CA HIS A 469 14.48 -7.81 6.57
C HIS A 469 12.97 -8.07 6.49
N GLU A 470 12.15 -7.06 6.79
CA GLU A 470 10.68 -7.11 6.63
C GLU A 470 10.27 -7.31 5.16
N TYR A 471 10.84 -6.53 4.23
CA TYR A 471 10.63 -6.68 2.78
C TYR A 471 11.01 -8.09 2.30
N THR A 472 12.17 -8.58 2.74
CA THR A 472 12.67 -9.92 2.39
C THR A 472 11.82 -11.02 3.02
N THR A 473 11.25 -10.79 4.20
CA THR A 473 10.36 -11.75 4.88
C THR A 473 9.04 -11.90 4.14
N VAL A 474 8.44 -10.80 3.66
CA VAL A 474 7.25 -10.85 2.79
C VAL A 474 7.57 -11.58 1.50
N SER A 475 8.71 -11.28 0.85
CA SER A 475 9.16 -11.99 -0.36
C SER A 475 9.38 -13.49 -0.10
N LYS A 476 9.98 -13.87 1.03
CA LYS A 476 10.19 -15.27 1.43
C LYS A 476 8.89 -16.01 1.72
N LYS A 477 7.92 -15.38 2.40
CA LYS A 477 6.59 -15.95 2.62
C LYS A 477 5.88 -16.21 1.29
N VAL A 478 5.93 -15.25 0.35
CA VAL A 478 5.37 -15.42 -0.99
C VAL A 478 6.06 -16.55 -1.75
N LYS A 479 7.40 -16.63 -1.73
CA LYS A 479 8.15 -17.73 -2.36
C LYS A 479 7.86 -19.09 -1.72
N ALA A 480 7.72 -19.16 -0.40
CA ALA A 480 7.41 -20.40 0.32
C ALA A 480 6.00 -20.92 -0.05
N VAL A 481 5.01 -20.02 -0.14
CA VAL A 481 3.66 -20.37 -0.59
C VAL A 481 3.67 -20.82 -2.06
N LEU A 482 4.38 -20.11 -2.94
CA LEU A 482 4.52 -20.54 -4.34
C LEU A 482 5.25 -21.89 -4.48
N ALA A 483 6.25 -22.16 -3.64
CA ALA A 483 6.96 -23.44 -3.62
C ALA A 483 6.09 -24.60 -3.11
N SER A 484 5.22 -24.36 -2.11
CA SER A 484 4.25 -25.38 -1.67
C SER A 484 3.22 -25.74 -2.74
N TYR A 485 2.99 -24.85 -3.72
CA TYR A 485 2.12 -25.10 -4.88
C TYR A 485 2.82 -25.77 -6.06
N ALA A 486 4.15 -25.78 -6.11
CA ALA A 486 4.90 -26.52 -7.14
C ALA A 486 5.10 -28.00 -6.76
N LEU A 487 4.72 -28.38 -5.54
CA LEU A 487 4.89 -29.72 -4.96
C LEU A 487 3.55 -30.44 -4.73
N ALA A 488 2.44 -29.85 -5.16
CA ALA A 488 1.10 -30.43 -5.22
C ALA A 488 0.62 -30.38 -6.67
#